data_AF-A0A832QBI3-F1
#
_entry.id   AF-A0A832QBI3-F1
#
_cell.length_a   1.000
_cell.length_b   1.000
_cell.length_c   1.000
_cell.angle_alpha   90.00
_cell.angle_beta   90.00
_cell.angle_gamma   90.00
#
_symmetry.space_group_name_H-M   'P 1'
#
loop_
_entity.id
_entity.type
_entity.pdbx_description
1 polymer ?
#
loop_
_entity_poly.entity_id
_entity_poly.type
_entity_poly.pdbx_seq_one_letter_code
_entity_poly.pdbx_strand_id
1 'polypeptide(L)'
;MYQYDALDQQLVDQRVAQFRDQTRRYLNGEITDQEFLPLRLQNGLYIQRLAPMLRIAVPYGLLSSRQVRKLAHITRTYDKGYAHVTTRQNIQLNWPNLEEVPDILAELAEVQMHSIQTSGNCIRNVTSDQFAGIAPDEIEDPRP
;
A
#
# COMPACT_ATOMS: atom_id res chain seq x y z
N MET A 1 -3.38 -3.55 17.38
CA MET A 1 -2.98 -2.99 16.06
C MET A 1 -1.57 -3.40 15.82
N TYR A 2 -1.28 -4.05 14.69
CA TYR A 2 0.06 -4.51 14.39
C TYR A 2 1.02 -3.31 14.33
N GLN A 3 2.02 -3.30 15.21
CA GLN A 3 3.08 -2.31 15.23
C GLN A 3 4.32 -2.96 14.66
N TYR A 4 4.91 -2.32 13.66
CA TYR A 4 6.18 -2.78 13.09
C TYR A 4 7.26 -2.66 14.16
N ASP A 5 8.02 -3.73 14.30
CA ASP A 5 9.28 -3.67 15.02
C ASP A 5 10.36 -2.98 14.17
N ALA A 6 11.60 -2.91 14.68
CA ALA A 6 12.70 -2.29 13.97
C ALA A 6 13.06 -3.01 12.67
N LEU A 7 12.88 -4.33 12.62
CA LEU A 7 13.19 -5.13 11.43
C LEU A 7 12.13 -4.90 10.35
N ASP A 8 10.86 -4.96 10.71
CA ASP A 8 9.73 -4.65 9.84
C ASP A 8 9.87 -3.26 9.24
N GLN A 9 10.15 -2.24 10.07
CA GLN A 9 10.34 -0.87 9.58
C GLN A 9 11.51 -0.78 8.60
N GLN A 10 12.66 -1.38 8.94
CA GLN A 10 13.83 -1.38 8.07
C GLN A 10 13.53 -2.06 6.72
N LEU A 11 12.77 -3.16 6.72
CA LEU A 11 12.37 -3.86 5.49
C LEU A 11 11.48 -2.99 4.60
N VAL A 12 10.52 -2.28 5.19
CA VAL A 12 9.64 -1.35 4.46
C VAL A 12 10.47 -0.21 3.87
N ASP A 13 11.35 0.43 4.63
CA ASP A 13 12.19 1.53 4.16
C ASP A 13 13.12 1.09 3.02
N GLN A 14 13.73 -0.10 3.15
CA GLN A 14 14.56 -0.69 2.09
C GLN A 14 13.74 -0.95 0.82
N ARG A 15 12.49 -1.40 0.94
CA ARG A 15 11.61 -1.60 -0.23
C ARG A 15 11.21 -0.29 -0.88
N VAL A 16 10.94 0.76 -0.12
CA VAL A 16 10.72 2.10 -0.66
C VAL A 16 11.94 2.56 -1.47
N ALA A 17 13.14 2.47 -0.88
CA ALA A 17 14.38 2.87 -1.55
C ALA A 17 14.64 2.07 -2.84
N GLN A 18 14.41 0.76 -2.79
CA GLN A 18 14.57 -0.11 -3.96
C GLN A 18 13.56 0.26 -5.06
N PHE A 19 12.28 0.43 -4.73
CA PHE A 19 11.27 0.76 -5.73
C PHE A 19 11.49 2.14 -6.34
N ARG A 20 12.00 3.10 -5.56
CA ARG A 20 12.42 4.41 -6.05
C ARG A 20 13.52 4.30 -7.11
N ASP A 21 14.56 3.50 -6.86
CA ASP A 21 15.61 3.26 -7.87
C ASP A 21 15.04 2.59 -9.13
N GLN A 22 14.20 1.57 -8.97
CA GLN A 22 13.57 0.88 -10.09
C GLN A 22 12.70 1.83 -10.93
N THR A 23 11.93 2.71 -10.29
CA THR A 23 11.09 3.72 -10.95
C THR A 23 11.96 4.74 -11.68
N ARG A 24 13.05 5.23 -11.07
CA ARG A 24 14.02 6.11 -11.73
C ARG A 24 14.59 5.48 -13.00
N ARG A 25 15.05 4.22 -12.92
CA ARG A 25 15.62 3.49 -14.06
C ARG A 25 14.59 3.31 -15.17
N TYR A 26 13.32 3.03 -14.83
CA TYR A 26 12.24 2.95 -15.80
C TYR A 26 11.99 4.30 -16.50
N LEU A 27 11.89 5.39 -15.73
CA LEU A 27 11.68 6.74 -16.27
C LEU A 27 12.86 7.21 -17.14
N ASN A 28 14.08 6.75 -16.85
CA ASN A 28 15.27 7.00 -17.66
C ASN A 28 15.37 6.11 -18.93
N GLY A 29 14.46 5.14 -19.10
CA GLY A 29 14.50 4.18 -20.20
C GLY A 29 15.58 3.10 -20.05
N GLU A 30 16.17 2.95 -18.86
CA GLU A 30 17.20 1.93 -18.55
C GLU A 30 16.60 0.52 -18.37
N ILE A 31 15.31 0.44 -18.06
CA ILE A 31 14.54 -0.82 -18.05
C ILE A 31 13.25 -0.66 -18.85
N THR A 32 12.85 -1.73 -19.51
CA THR A 32 11.64 -1.79 -20.34
C THR A 32 10.37 -1.85 -19.49
N ASP A 33 9.22 -1.58 -20.11
CA ASP A 33 7.91 -1.77 -19.46
C ASP A 33 7.67 -3.22 -19.02
N GLN A 34 8.14 -4.20 -19.79
CA GLN A 34 8.04 -5.62 -19.44
C GLN A 34 8.86 -5.98 -18.19
N GLU A 35 10.04 -5.39 -18.04
CA GLU A 35 10.88 -5.57 -16.85
C GLU A 35 10.31 -4.80 -15.64
N PHE A 36 9.72 -3.63 -15.87
CA PHE A 36 9.12 -2.83 -14.81
C PHE A 36 7.77 -3.40 -14.31
N LEU A 37 7.01 -4.06 -15.18
CA LEU A 37 5.71 -4.65 -14.89
C LEU A 37 5.68 -5.47 -13.58
N PRO A 38 6.52 -6.52 -13.38
CA PRO A 38 6.50 -7.28 -12.14
C PRO A 38 6.91 -6.43 -10.92
N LEU A 39 7.82 -5.46 -11.08
CA LEU A 39 8.32 -4.61 -10.00
C LEU A 39 7.22 -3.68 -9.46
N ARG A 40 6.49 -3.01 -10.36
CA ARG A 40 5.37 -2.15 -9.97
C ARG A 40 4.20 -2.94 -9.39
N LEU A 41 3.93 -4.14 -9.92
CA LEU A 41 2.89 -5.01 -9.38
C LEU A 41 3.23 -5.50 -7.97
N GLN A 42 4.48 -5.79 -7.65
CA GLN A 42 4.88 -6.15 -6.28
C GLN A 42 4.72 -5.00 -5.28
N ASN A 43 4.66 -3.75 -5.76
CA ASN A 43 4.48 -2.54 -4.96
C ASN A 43 3.06 -1.96 -5.04
N GLY A 44 2.10 -2.75 -5.54
CA GLY A 44 0.70 -2.36 -5.55
C GLY A 44 0.29 -1.41 -6.68
N LEU A 45 1.18 -1.15 -7.64
CA LEU A 45 0.97 -0.19 -8.73
C LEU A 45 0.53 -0.89 -10.03
N TYR A 46 -0.74 -0.68 -10.38
CA TYR A 46 -1.35 -1.09 -11.63
C TYR A 46 -1.52 0.08 -12.58
N ILE A 47 -0.84 0.08 -13.71
CA ILE A 47 -1.14 1.02 -14.79
C ILE A 47 -2.34 0.49 -15.56
N GLN A 48 -3.51 1.13 -15.37
CA GLN A 48 -4.70 0.84 -16.16
C GLN A 48 -4.64 1.61 -17.49
N ARG A 49 -5.59 1.35 -18.39
CA ARG A 49 -5.67 2.03 -19.70
C ARG A 49 -5.64 3.56 -19.63
N LEU A 50 -6.18 4.15 -18.56
CA LEU A 50 -6.38 5.59 -18.45
C LEU A 50 -5.62 6.25 -17.30
N ALA A 51 -5.23 5.49 -16.28
CA ALA A 51 -4.53 6.03 -15.11
C ALA A 51 -3.83 4.93 -14.28
N PRO A 52 -2.78 5.27 -13.52
CA PRO A 52 -2.23 4.40 -12.51
C PRO A 52 -3.20 4.20 -11.34
N MET A 53 -3.20 3.00 -10.77
CA MET A 53 -3.96 2.64 -9.57
C MET A 53 -2.97 2.09 -8.56
N LEU A 54 -2.98 2.64 -7.35
CA LEU A 54 -2.14 2.21 -6.24
C LEU A 54 -3.01 1.59 -5.15
N ARG A 55 -2.73 0.34 -4.81
CA ARG A 55 -3.42 -0.36 -3.71
C ARG A 55 -2.53 -0.41 -2.47
N ILE A 56 -3.08 0.08 -1.37
CA ILE A 56 -2.42 0.16 -0.06
C ILE A 56 -2.96 -0.98 0.81
N ALA A 57 -2.06 -1.68 1.49
CA ALA A 57 -2.39 -2.79 2.37
C ALA A 57 -2.97 -2.31 3.69
N VAL A 58 -4.06 -2.93 4.13
CA VAL A 58 -4.67 -2.74 5.44
C VAL A 58 -4.97 -4.13 6.01
N PRO A 59 -3.96 -4.80 6.60
CA PRO A 59 -4.15 -6.11 7.21
C PRO A 59 -5.28 -6.04 8.25
N TYR A 60 -6.16 -7.04 8.24
CA TYR A 60 -7.30 -7.15 9.15
C TYR A 60 -8.32 -6.02 9.04
N GLY A 61 -8.21 -5.13 8.04
CA GLY A 61 -9.05 -3.94 7.91
C GLY A 61 -8.90 -2.92 9.04
N LEU A 62 -7.82 -3.00 9.82
CA LEU A 62 -7.62 -2.19 11.02
C LEU A 62 -6.73 -0.96 10.73
N LEU A 63 -7.22 0.24 11.07
CA LEU A 63 -6.48 1.50 10.89
C LEU A 63 -6.51 2.35 12.16
N SER A 64 -5.39 3.02 12.45
CA SER A 64 -5.34 4.10 13.46
C SER A 64 -5.82 5.42 12.89
N SER A 65 -6.25 6.32 13.78
CA SER A 65 -6.50 7.71 13.43
C SER A 65 -5.28 8.39 12.79
N ARG A 66 -4.05 8.04 13.22
CA ARG A 66 -2.80 8.52 12.61
C ARG A 66 -2.68 8.08 11.15
N GLN A 67 -2.89 6.80 10.87
CA GLN A 67 -2.87 6.26 9.50
C GLN A 67 -3.97 6.87 8.63
N VAL A 68 -5.20 7.01 9.13
CA VAL A 68 -6.30 7.65 8.40
C VAL A 68 -5.98 9.11 8.06
N ARG A 69 -5.38 9.87 8.99
CA ARG A 69 -4.95 11.25 8.71
C ARG A 69 -3.86 11.32 7.65
N LYS A 70 -2.89 10.40 7.67
CA LYS A 70 -1.85 10.32 6.64
C LYS A 70 -2.44 9.94 5.27
N LEU A 71 -3.32 8.95 5.21
CA LEU A 71 -4.04 8.60 3.97
C LEU A 71 -4.81 9.81 3.42
N ALA A 72 -5.50 10.57 4.28
CA ALA A 72 -6.22 11.76 3.86
C ALA A 72 -5.29 12.87 3.34
N HIS A 73 -4.08 13.00 3.88
CA HIS A 73 -3.06 13.89 3.31
C HIS A 73 -2.64 13.40 1.93
N ILE A 74 -2.23 12.14 1.81
CA ILE A 74 -1.79 11.52 0.55
C ILE A 74 -2.86 11.67 -0.53
N THR A 75 -4.13 11.40 -0.24
CA THR A 75 -5.20 11.51 -1.25
C THR A 75 -5.39 12.93 -1.76
N ARG A 76 -5.17 13.96 -0.93
CA ARG A 76 -5.27 15.38 -1.33
C ARG A 76 -4.02 15.86 -2.07
N THR A 77 -2.85 15.33 -1.73
CA THR A 77 -1.56 15.76 -2.29
C THR A 77 -1.29 15.09 -3.64
N TYR A 78 -1.51 13.77 -3.73
CA TYR A 78 -1.07 12.94 -4.86
C TYR A 78 -2.20 12.34 -5.69
N ASP A 79 -3.46 12.53 -5.27
CA ASP A 79 -4.64 12.02 -5.99
C ASP A 79 -5.70 13.14 -6.06
N LYS A 80 -6.99 12.80 -6.10
CA LYS A 80 -8.12 13.72 -6.32
C LYS A 80 -8.90 14.04 -5.04
N GLY A 81 -8.30 13.81 -3.87
CA GLY A 81 -8.91 14.08 -2.57
C GLY A 81 -9.86 13.00 -2.05
N TYR A 82 -9.93 11.84 -2.71
CA TYR A 82 -10.74 10.70 -2.28
C TYR A 82 -9.99 9.37 -2.47
N ALA A 83 -10.47 8.33 -1.80
CA ALA A 83 -9.95 6.97 -1.86
C ALA A 83 -11.11 5.98 -1.85
N HIS A 84 -10.84 4.74 -2.26
CA HIS A 84 -11.83 3.67 -2.28
C HIS A 84 -11.48 2.60 -1.26
N VAL A 85 -12.46 2.20 -0.48
CA VAL A 85 -12.37 0.99 0.34
C VAL A 85 -12.72 -0.19 -0.56
N THR A 86 -11.85 -1.20 -0.60
CA THR A 86 -12.05 -2.39 -1.42
C THR A 86 -12.85 -3.46 -0.66
N THR A 87 -13.41 -4.43 -1.38
CA THR A 87 -14.09 -5.60 -0.77
C THR A 87 -13.16 -6.48 0.08
N ARG A 88 -11.84 -6.28 -0.02
CA ARG A 88 -10.84 -6.94 0.82
C ARG A 88 -10.27 -6.00 1.88
N GLN A 89 -11.01 -4.99 2.30
CA GLN A 89 -10.67 -4.04 3.38
C GLN A 89 -9.43 -3.16 3.14
N ASN A 90 -8.79 -3.23 1.96
CA ASN A 90 -7.71 -2.33 1.57
C ASN A 90 -8.20 -0.94 1.14
N ILE A 91 -7.26 0.00 0.99
CA ILE A 91 -7.47 1.33 0.42
C ILE A 91 -6.88 1.40 -0.99
N GLN A 92 -7.56 2.08 -1.91
CA GLN A 92 -7.13 2.24 -3.30
C GLN A 92 -7.21 3.69 -3.79
N LEU A 93 -6.11 4.13 -4.39
CA LEU A 93 -5.94 5.38 -5.14
C LEU A 93 -5.99 5.07 -6.65
N ASN A 94 -6.55 5.96 -7.47
CA ASN A 94 -6.81 5.70 -8.89
C ASN A 94 -6.20 6.75 -9.83
N TRP A 95 -5.56 7.78 -9.30
CA TRP A 95 -4.98 8.85 -10.11
C TRP A 95 -3.57 9.32 -9.69
N PRO A 96 -2.74 8.54 -8.95
CA PRO A 96 -1.38 8.98 -8.65
C PRO A 96 -0.54 9.04 -9.92
N ASN A 97 0.31 10.07 -10.03
CA ASN A 97 1.34 10.10 -11.07
C ASN A 97 2.39 9.02 -10.76
N LEU A 98 2.87 8.33 -11.80
CA LEU A 98 3.75 7.18 -11.65
C LEU A 98 5.05 7.54 -10.95
N GLU A 99 5.62 8.69 -11.31
CA GLU A 99 6.86 9.24 -10.79
C GLU A 99 6.78 9.61 -9.30
N GLU A 100 5.58 9.89 -8.78
CA GLU A 100 5.34 10.27 -7.39
C GLU A 100 5.02 9.05 -6.50
N VAL A 101 4.75 7.87 -7.07
CA VAL A 101 4.42 6.67 -6.28
C VAL A 101 5.50 6.32 -5.25
N PRO A 102 6.82 6.38 -5.55
CA PRO A 102 7.84 6.16 -4.54
C PRO A 102 7.79 7.13 -3.36
N ASP A 103 7.32 8.37 -3.55
CA ASP A 103 7.11 9.35 -2.48
C ASP A 103 5.89 8.98 -1.63
N ILE A 104 4.79 8.57 -2.27
CA ILE A 104 3.60 8.06 -1.57
C ILE A 104 3.97 6.87 -0.66
N LEU A 105 4.78 5.93 -1.16
CA LEU A 105 5.20 4.77 -0.37
C LEU A 105 6.10 5.17 0.80
N ALA A 106 6.97 6.16 0.64
CA ALA A 106 7.79 6.70 1.72
C ALA A 106 6.92 7.32 2.83
N GLU A 107 5.92 8.12 2.46
CA GLU A 107 4.98 8.72 3.40
C GLU A 107 4.09 7.70 4.14
N LEU A 108 3.73 6.60 3.48
CA LEU A 108 3.03 5.49 4.11
C LEU A 108 3.92 4.79 5.15
N ALA A 109 5.21 4.63 4.86
CA ALA A 109 6.17 4.00 5.76
C ALA A 109 6.32 4.78 7.08
N GLU A 110 6.19 6.11 7.08
CA GLU A 110 6.21 6.96 8.29
C GLU A 110 5.11 6.59 9.31
N VAL A 111 4.02 5.98 8.84
CA VAL A 111 2.89 5.56 9.68
C VAL A 111 2.69 4.04 9.68
N GLN A 112 3.76 3.29 9.37
CA GLN A 112 3.78 1.82 9.38
C GLN A 112 2.71 1.23 8.45
N MET A 113 2.67 1.73 7.21
CA MET A 113 1.82 1.23 6.13
C MET A 113 2.66 0.94 4.89
N HIS A 114 2.17 0.04 4.02
CA HIS A 114 2.84 -0.33 2.78
C HIS A 114 1.85 -0.72 1.68
N SER A 115 2.36 -0.90 0.46
CA SER A 115 1.63 -1.46 -0.69
C SER A 115 2.21 -2.79 -1.19
N ILE A 116 3.19 -3.33 -0.46
CA ILE A 116 3.88 -4.59 -0.76
C ILE A 116 2.87 -5.73 -0.95
N GLN A 117 3.05 -6.49 -2.03
CA GLN A 117 2.30 -7.71 -2.37
C GLN A 117 0.77 -7.54 -2.47
N THR A 118 0.26 -6.32 -2.59
CA THR A 118 -1.19 -6.09 -2.74
C THR A 118 -1.75 -6.47 -4.12
N SER A 119 -0.86 -6.88 -5.02
CA SER A 119 -1.03 -6.97 -6.47
C SER A 119 -0.10 -8.05 -7.05
N GLY A 120 -0.27 -8.38 -8.34
CA GLY A 120 0.49 -9.45 -9.00
C GLY A 120 0.14 -10.87 -8.52
N ASN A 121 1.07 -11.80 -8.74
CA ASN A 121 0.95 -13.22 -8.37
C ASN A 121 1.47 -13.46 -6.94
N CYS A 122 0.86 -12.76 -5.98
CA CYS A 122 1.21 -12.83 -4.55
C CYS A 122 -0.03 -13.02 -3.69
N ILE A 123 0.18 -13.31 -2.40
CA ILE A 123 -0.88 -13.38 -1.38
C ILE A 123 -1.53 -12.00 -1.27
N ARG A 124 -2.87 -11.98 -1.31
CA ARG A 124 -3.66 -10.74 -1.20
C ARG A 124 -3.90 -10.39 0.26
N ASN A 125 -4.63 -9.28 0.50
CA ASN A 125 -4.90 -8.83 1.86
C ASN A 125 -5.48 -9.93 2.74
N VAL A 126 -4.94 -10.04 3.96
CA VAL A 126 -5.47 -10.88 5.03
C VAL A 126 -6.58 -10.09 5.72
N THR A 127 -7.78 -10.65 5.76
CA THR A 127 -8.98 -10.01 6.31
C THR A 127 -9.40 -10.72 7.59
N SER A 128 -9.99 -9.97 8.52
CA SER A 128 -10.66 -10.51 9.72
C SER A 128 -12.07 -9.95 9.84
N ASP A 129 -12.82 -10.46 10.81
CA ASP A 129 -14.07 -9.82 11.25
C ASP A 129 -13.80 -8.35 11.64
N GLN A 130 -14.71 -7.45 11.25
CA GLN A 130 -14.64 -6.03 11.58
C GLN A 130 -14.77 -5.75 13.08
N PHE A 131 -15.34 -6.68 13.86
CA PHE A 131 -15.53 -6.61 15.30
C PHE A 131 -14.58 -7.52 16.08
N ALA A 132 -13.55 -8.08 15.44
CA ALA A 132 -12.53 -8.87 16.11
C ALA A 132 -11.97 -8.13 17.36
N GLY A 133 -11.84 -8.84 18.47
CA GLY A 133 -11.41 -8.40 19.80
C GLY A 133 -12.46 -7.68 20.65
N ILE A 134 -13.68 -7.47 20.13
CA ILE A 134 -14.77 -6.79 20.85
C ILE A 134 -16.14 -7.44 20.68
N ALA A 135 -16.31 -8.37 19.74
CA ALA A 135 -17.57 -9.05 19.49
C ALA A 135 -17.91 -9.98 20.68
N PRO A 136 -19.09 -9.84 21.32
CA PRO A 136 -19.45 -10.65 22.49
C PRO A 136 -19.55 -12.16 22.20
N ASP A 137 -19.76 -12.50 20.94
CA ASP A 137 -19.93 -13.86 20.42
C ASP A 137 -18.66 -14.40 19.72
N GLU A 138 -17.54 -13.68 19.77
CA GLU A 138 -16.29 -14.17 19.19
C GLU A 138 -15.73 -15.35 20.00
N ILE A 139 -15.27 -16.39 19.29
CA ILE A 139 -14.59 -17.53 19.93
C ILE A 139 -13.17 -17.13 20.34
N GLU A 140 -12.47 -16.41 19.45
CA GLU A 140 -11.09 -15.94 19.62
C GLU A 140 -10.84 -14.76 18.67
N ASP A 141 -10.04 -13.77 19.09
CA ASP A 141 -9.57 -12.70 18.20
C ASP A 141 -8.51 -13.28 17.24
N PRO A 142 -8.75 -13.33 15.92
CA PRO A 142 -7.81 -13.91 14.96
C PRO A 142 -6.62 -13.00 14.64
N ARG A 143 -6.51 -11.83 15.29
CA ARG A 143 -5.40 -10.88 15.11
C ARG A 143 -4.29 -11.18 16.13
N PRO A 144 -3.01 -10.86 15.81
CA PRO A 144 -1.91 -11.01 16.75
C PRO A 144 -1.99 -10.06 17.97
#